data_AF-A0A5C7AH66-F1
#
_entry.id   AF-A0A5C7AH66-F1
#
_cell.length_a   1.000
_cell.length_b   1.000
_cell.length_c   1.000
_cell.angle_alpha   90.00
_cell.angle_beta   90.00
_cell.angle_gamma   90.00
#
_symmetry.space_group_name_H-M   'P 1'
#
loop_
_entity.id
_entity.type
_entity.pdbx_description
1 polymer ?
#
loop_
_entity_poly.entity_id
_entity_poly.type
_entity_poly.pdbx_seq_one_letter_code
_entity_poly.pdbx_strand_id
1 'polypeptide(L)'
;MKKLTLLILSIIIFSCSTDDEMANETEYSEFITGNLIETEINFMPEEIFNTNDVQEPSLKLKLISSEIFSCVNFSLSTTEFTKGSELIIRFDGIIEPEICLTAFGPAISYIDLPLNTNKVTFINGNTIDKYSIDINQEKISLTLIEKNFTSSLYDKTFRIPENSFAYVCGTNTNNTNIYSDFFTILEQNPDFEEFEFEGEGRIPYPETTDGNRVNHPSKFYKYSDFAEFNDLGSILNDYSSKNIEENSGVTISIYSWNNIKFYSWIEN
;
A
#
# COMPACT_ATOMS: atom_id res chain seq x y z
N MET A 1 -38.80 6.65 -72.64
CA MET A 1 -38.03 7.35 -71.58
C MET A 1 -38.52 6.85 -70.23
N LYS A 2 -37.75 5.98 -69.57
CA LYS A 2 -38.09 5.37 -68.27
C LYS A 2 -37.68 6.34 -67.15
N LYS A 3 -38.59 6.69 -66.25
CA LYS A 3 -38.26 7.40 -65.00
C LYS A 3 -37.92 6.35 -63.93
N LEU A 4 -36.69 6.40 -63.45
CA LEU A 4 -36.19 5.60 -62.34
C LEU A 4 -36.42 6.41 -61.05
N THR A 5 -37.36 5.99 -60.22
CA THR A 5 -37.57 6.53 -58.88
C THR A 5 -36.65 5.81 -57.91
N LEU A 6 -35.67 6.53 -57.37
CA LEU A 6 -34.75 6.06 -56.34
C LEU A 6 -35.39 6.29 -54.96
N LEU A 7 -35.68 5.22 -54.22
CA LEU A 7 -36.15 5.26 -52.84
C LEU A 7 -34.92 5.24 -51.92
N ILE A 8 -34.63 6.35 -51.23
CA ILE A 8 -33.58 6.42 -50.21
C ILE A 8 -34.22 6.03 -48.88
N LEU A 9 -33.83 4.86 -48.36
CA LEU A 9 -34.23 4.37 -47.04
C LEU A 9 -33.21 4.91 -46.02
N SER A 10 -33.60 5.93 -45.27
CA SER A 10 -32.83 6.47 -44.15
C SER A 10 -32.94 5.51 -42.96
N ILE A 11 -31.87 4.75 -42.71
CA ILE A 11 -31.69 3.95 -41.49
C ILE A 11 -31.31 4.93 -40.37
N ILE A 12 -32.26 5.22 -39.48
CA ILE A 12 -31.98 5.89 -38.21
C ILE A 12 -31.40 4.80 -37.30
N ILE A 13 -30.08 4.80 -37.15
CA ILE A 13 -29.41 3.97 -36.16
C ILE A 13 -29.63 4.69 -34.82
N PHE A 14 -30.60 4.21 -34.05
CA PHE A 14 -30.68 4.54 -32.62
C PHE A 14 -29.42 3.96 -31.97
N SER A 15 -28.49 4.84 -31.61
CA SER A 15 -27.43 4.51 -30.66
C SER A 15 -28.12 4.28 -29.32
N CYS A 16 -28.28 3.03 -28.91
CA CYS A 16 -28.59 2.73 -27.51
C CYS A 16 -27.35 3.13 -26.69
N SER A 17 -27.35 4.33 -26.10
CA SER A 17 -26.61 4.53 -24.86
C SER A 17 -27.29 3.64 -23.83
N THR A 18 -26.56 2.67 -23.31
CA THR A 18 -27.06 1.73 -22.29
C THR A 18 -27.51 2.53 -21.07
N ASP A 19 -28.71 2.25 -20.56
CA ASP A 19 -29.31 2.95 -19.41
C ASP A 19 -28.38 3.05 -18.17
N ASP A 20 -27.39 2.15 -18.05
CA ASP A 20 -26.37 2.14 -17.00
C ASP A 20 -25.41 3.34 -17.04
N GLU A 21 -25.05 3.88 -18.22
CA GLU A 21 -24.17 5.06 -18.32
C GLU A 21 -24.90 6.33 -17.83
N MET A 22 -26.19 6.47 -18.16
CA MET A 22 -27.02 7.60 -17.69
C MET A 22 -27.37 7.49 -16.19
N ALA A 23 -27.48 6.28 -15.64
CA ALA A 23 -27.70 6.07 -14.22
C ALA A 23 -26.49 6.46 -13.36
N ASN A 24 -25.27 6.22 -13.87
CA ASN A 24 -24.03 6.65 -13.21
C ASN A 24 -23.85 8.17 -13.18
N GLU A 25 -24.15 8.87 -14.28
CA GLU A 25 -24.07 10.33 -14.33
C GLU A 25 -25.00 10.98 -13.28
N THR A 26 -26.19 10.40 -13.05
CA THR A 26 -27.15 10.97 -12.09
C THR A 26 -26.75 10.72 -10.64
N GLU A 27 -26.22 9.54 -10.30
CA GLU A 27 -25.85 9.21 -8.90
C GLU A 27 -24.68 10.05 -8.37
N TYR A 28 -23.66 10.31 -9.20
CA TYR A 28 -22.43 11.00 -8.76
C TYR A 28 -22.30 12.44 -9.25
N SER A 29 -23.32 12.96 -9.95
CA SER A 29 -23.32 14.33 -10.50
C SER A 29 -22.95 15.41 -9.48
N GLU A 30 -23.38 15.27 -8.22
CA GLU A 30 -23.10 16.25 -7.16
C GLU A 30 -21.61 16.32 -6.76
N PHE A 31 -20.84 15.27 -7.03
CA PHE A 31 -19.43 15.21 -6.70
C PHE A 31 -18.54 15.71 -7.85
N ILE A 32 -19.01 15.66 -9.10
CA ILE A 32 -18.23 16.02 -10.29
C ILE A 32 -18.04 17.53 -10.40
N THR A 33 -16.78 17.97 -10.50
CA THR A 33 -16.40 19.40 -10.65
C THR A 33 -15.77 19.72 -12.00
N GLY A 34 -15.46 18.71 -12.81
CA GLY A 34 -14.76 18.86 -14.10
C GLY A 34 -13.24 18.97 -13.99
N ASN A 35 -12.68 19.08 -12.78
CA ASN A 35 -11.23 18.97 -12.59
C ASN A 35 -10.76 17.55 -12.93
N LEU A 36 -9.62 17.45 -13.61
CA LEU A 36 -9.07 16.17 -14.01
C LEU A 36 -7.54 16.13 -13.80
N ILE A 37 -7.05 14.93 -13.53
CA ILE A 37 -5.64 14.57 -13.57
C ILE A 37 -5.41 13.72 -14.83
N GLU A 38 -4.45 14.11 -15.67
CA GLU A 38 -4.19 13.48 -16.98
C GLU A 38 -3.36 12.18 -16.90
N THR A 39 -2.87 11.83 -15.71
CA THR A 39 -2.10 10.60 -15.45
C THR A 39 -2.99 9.51 -14.85
N GLU A 40 -2.73 8.25 -15.23
CA GLU A 40 -3.36 7.10 -14.56
C GLU A 40 -3.01 7.08 -13.06
N ILE A 41 -3.94 6.59 -12.25
CA ILE A 41 -3.74 6.49 -10.81
C ILE A 41 -3.64 5.03 -10.40
N ASN A 42 -2.51 4.66 -9.83
CA ASN A 42 -2.35 3.41 -9.12
C ASN A 42 -2.79 3.57 -7.67
N PHE A 43 -3.33 2.52 -7.07
CA PHE A 43 -3.67 2.55 -5.66
C PHE A 43 -3.47 1.20 -4.97
N MET A 44 -3.36 1.23 -3.63
CA MET A 44 -3.39 0.03 -2.81
C MET A 44 -3.80 0.35 -1.36
N PRO A 45 -4.48 -0.57 -0.66
CA PRO A 45 -4.65 -0.47 0.78
C PRO A 45 -3.29 -0.68 1.47
N GLU A 46 -3.02 0.10 2.50
CA GLU A 46 -1.78 0.04 3.26
C GLU A 46 -2.03 0.41 4.72
N GLU A 47 -1.51 -0.41 5.63
CA GLU A 47 -1.44 -0.07 7.05
C GLU A 47 -0.16 0.71 7.33
N ILE A 48 -0.29 1.94 7.83
CA ILE A 48 0.84 2.85 8.09
C ILE A 48 0.88 3.33 9.53
N PHE A 49 2.05 3.78 9.97
CA PHE A 49 2.22 4.48 11.23
C PHE A 49 2.39 5.99 10.96
N ASN A 50 1.58 6.83 11.62
CA ASN A 50 1.56 8.27 11.33
C ASN A 50 2.71 9.03 11.99
N THR A 51 3.31 8.45 13.03
CA THR A 51 4.44 9.03 13.77
C THR A 51 5.51 7.95 14.01
N ASN A 52 6.63 8.33 14.63
CA ASN A 52 7.65 7.39 15.07
C ASN A 52 7.35 6.79 16.47
N ASP A 53 6.22 7.13 17.07
CA ASP A 53 5.82 6.64 18.39
C ASP A 53 5.13 5.27 18.27
N VAL A 54 5.11 4.56 19.41
CA VAL A 54 4.35 3.31 19.56
C VAL A 54 2.87 3.58 19.31
N GLN A 55 2.32 2.91 18.31
CA GLN A 55 0.92 3.08 17.92
C GLN A 55 0.45 1.88 17.10
N GLU A 56 -0.85 1.63 17.11
CA GLU A 56 -1.48 0.71 16.17
C GLU A 56 -1.45 1.28 14.75
N PRO A 57 -1.32 0.43 13.71
CA PRO A 57 -1.31 0.90 12.34
C PRO A 57 -2.68 1.45 11.94
N SER A 58 -2.67 2.53 11.16
CA SER A 58 -3.86 3.10 10.55
C SER A 58 -4.04 2.53 9.14
N LEU A 59 -5.21 1.97 8.83
CA LEU A 59 -5.54 1.52 7.48
C LEU A 59 -5.83 2.73 6.58
N LYS A 60 -5.04 2.86 5.51
CA LYS A 60 -5.15 3.91 4.51
C LYS A 60 -5.31 3.33 3.11
N LEU A 61 -5.78 4.16 2.20
CA LEU A 61 -5.68 3.93 0.76
C LEU A 61 -4.58 4.83 0.21
N LYS A 62 -3.49 4.23 -0.26
CA LYS A 62 -2.41 4.95 -0.91
C LYS A 62 -2.74 5.15 -2.37
N LEU A 63 -2.66 6.40 -2.82
CA LEU A 63 -2.87 6.81 -4.20
C LEU A 63 -1.53 7.26 -4.79
N ILE A 64 -1.23 6.85 -6.03
CA ILE A 64 0.07 7.04 -6.67
C ILE A 64 -0.16 7.37 -8.14
N SER A 65 0.31 8.51 -8.62
CA SER A 65 0.31 8.81 -10.06
C SER A 65 1.22 7.87 -10.84
N SER A 66 0.89 7.57 -12.10
CA SER A 66 1.82 6.87 -13.00
C SER A 66 2.93 7.79 -13.53
N GLU A 67 2.69 9.09 -13.58
CA GLU A 67 3.70 10.09 -13.93
C GLU A 67 4.74 10.25 -12.82
N ILE A 68 6.00 10.43 -13.23
CA ILE A 68 7.14 10.73 -12.37
C ILE A 68 7.48 12.21 -12.49
N PHE A 69 7.37 12.92 -11.37
CA PHE A 69 7.63 14.34 -11.27
C PHE A 69 9.09 14.62 -10.91
N SER A 70 9.48 15.88 -11.08
CA SER A 70 10.83 16.39 -10.79
C SER A 70 11.25 16.23 -9.32
N CYS A 71 10.29 16.05 -8.41
CA CYS A 71 10.50 15.94 -6.97
C CYS A 71 9.59 14.86 -6.37
N VAL A 72 10.10 14.10 -5.40
CA VAL A 72 9.41 12.95 -4.79
C VAL A 72 8.25 13.35 -3.86
N ASN A 73 8.17 14.62 -3.51
CA ASN A 73 7.17 15.15 -2.57
C ASN A 73 6.04 15.92 -3.26
N PHE A 74 5.80 15.66 -4.55
CA PHE A 74 4.52 15.99 -5.20
C PHE A 74 3.39 15.20 -4.53
N SER A 75 2.18 15.77 -4.51
CA SER A 75 1.02 15.11 -3.90
C SER A 75 -0.22 15.19 -4.77
N LEU A 76 -1.11 14.21 -4.61
CA LEU A 76 -2.43 14.21 -5.25
C LEU A 76 -3.40 14.99 -4.37
N SER A 77 -4.01 16.05 -4.91
CA SER A 77 -5.11 16.75 -4.27
C SER A 77 -6.40 15.95 -4.46
N THR A 78 -7.08 15.65 -3.36
CA THR A 78 -8.33 14.90 -3.38
C THR A 78 -9.36 15.50 -2.44
N THR A 79 -10.64 15.30 -2.77
CA THR A 79 -11.77 15.54 -1.87
C THR A 79 -12.46 14.22 -1.58
N GLU A 80 -12.72 13.96 -0.31
CA GLU A 80 -13.29 12.71 0.18
C GLU A 80 -14.75 12.91 0.62
N PHE A 81 -15.60 11.93 0.31
CA PHE A 81 -16.98 11.88 0.77
C PHE A 81 -17.29 10.47 1.27
N THR A 82 -18.23 10.37 2.21
CA THR A 82 -18.71 9.09 2.72
C THR A 82 -20.22 9.01 2.58
N LYS A 83 -20.70 7.96 1.90
CA LYS A 83 -22.14 7.68 1.74
C LYS A 83 -22.41 6.26 2.25
N GLY A 84 -22.78 6.14 3.52
CA GLY A 84 -22.91 4.84 4.17
C GLY A 84 -21.57 4.13 4.32
N SER A 85 -21.40 2.98 3.66
CA SER A 85 -20.16 2.19 3.60
C SER A 85 -19.34 2.41 2.32
N GLU A 86 -19.71 3.40 1.52
CA GLU A 86 -18.98 3.80 0.33
C GLU A 86 -18.07 4.99 0.62
N LEU A 87 -16.78 4.82 0.31
CA LEU A 87 -15.79 5.89 0.28
C LEU A 87 -15.68 6.42 -1.15
N ILE A 88 -15.98 7.70 -1.34
CA ILE A 88 -15.92 8.38 -2.63
C ILE A 88 -14.72 9.34 -2.61
N ILE A 89 -13.81 9.19 -3.56
CA ILE A 89 -12.59 9.98 -3.67
C ILE A 89 -12.61 10.69 -5.02
N ARG A 90 -12.67 12.02 -4.99
CA ARG A 90 -12.54 12.85 -6.17
C ARG A 90 -11.13 13.40 -6.28
N PHE A 91 -10.54 13.29 -7.47
CA PHE A 91 -9.26 13.91 -7.80
C PHE A 91 -9.47 15.37 -8.22
N ASP A 92 -8.78 16.29 -7.53
CA ASP A 92 -8.89 17.73 -7.79
C ASP A 92 -7.69 18.28 -8.55
N GLY A 93 -6.52 17.62 -8.49
CA GLY A 93 -5.31 18.05 -9.19
C GLY A 93 -4.03 17.48 -8.58
N ILE A 94 -2.89 17.98 -9.06
CA ILE A 94 -1.56 17.65 -8.53
C ILE A 94 -1.00 18.90 -7.85
N ILE A 95 -0.48 18.74 -6.64
CA ILE A 95 0.11 19.82 -5.85
C ILE A 95 1.63 19.71 -5.95
N GLU A 96 2.23 20.74 -6.54
CA GLU A 96 3.68 20.96 -6.51
C GLU A 96 4.09 21.47 -5.11
N PRO A 97 5.11 20.88 -4.48
CA PRO A 97 5.57 21.31 -3.17
C PRO A 97 6.38 22.61 -3.26
N GLU A 98 6.33 23.44 -2.21
CA GLU A 98 7.17 24.65 -2.13
C GLU A 98 8.68 24.32 -2.09
N ILE A 99 9.04 23.18 -1.48
CA ILE A 99 10.41 22.69 -1.39
C ILE A 99 10.50 21.41 -2.20
N CYS A 100 11.33 21.41 -3.24
CA CYS A 100 11.62 20.21 -4.03
C CYS A 100 12.72 19.37 -3.35
N LEU A 101 12.38 18.16 -2.90
CA LEU A 101 13.40 17.19 -2.47
C LEU A 101 14.11 16.62 -3.70
N THR A 102 15.43 16.44 -3.63
CA THR A 102 16.30 16.08 -4.78
C THR A 102 16.19 14.60 -5.17
N ALA A 103 14.99 14.14 -5.47
CA ALA A 103 14.71 12.81 -5.99
C ALA A 103 13.47 12.88 -6.88
N PHE A 104 13.50 12.21 -8.04
CA PHE A 104 12.32 12.06 -8.88
C PHE A 104 11.36 11.04 -8.25
N GLY A 105 10.06 11.27 -8.35
CA GLY A 105 9.06 10.34 -7.83
C GLY A 105 7.63 10.68 -8.26
N PRO A 106 6.67 9.76 -8.05
CA PRO A 106 5.27 10.02 -8.35
C PRO A 106 4.65 10.97 -7.32
N ALA A 107 3.50 11.56 -7.68
CA ALA A 107 2.64 12.24 -6.73
C ALA A 107 1.90 11.20 -5.87
N ILE A 108 1.94 11.37 -4.55
CA ILE A 108 1.34 10.41 -3.60
C ILE A 108 0.33 11.12 -2.69
N SER A 109 -0.74 10.42 -2.33
CA SER A 109 -1.63 10.80 -1.23
C SER A 109 -2.06 9.57 -0.43
N TYR A 110 -2.43 9.77 0.83
CA TYR A 110 -2.98 8.74 1.71
C TYR A 110 -4.35 9.19 2.20
N ILE A 111 -5.35 8.35 1.94
CA ILE A 111 -6.73 8.58 2.32
C ILE A 111 -7.07 7.64 3.48
N ASP A 112 -7.83 8.11 4.47
CA ASP A 112 -8.35 7.22 5.50
C ASP A 112 -9.26 6.16 4.88
N LEU A 113 -9.04 4.89 5.23
CA LEU A 113 -9.87 3.78 4.78
C LEU A 113 -10.59 3.14 5.98
N PRO A 114 -11.82 3.59 6.30
CA PRO A 114 -12.58 3.04 7.41
C PRO A 114 -12.83 1.53 7.27
N LEU A 115 -12.75 0.80 8.38
CA LEU A 115 -12.93 -0.67 8.39
C LEU A 115 -14.32 -1.14 7.93
N ASN A 116 -15.34 -0.29 7.99
CA ASN A 116 -16.69 -0.59 7.51
C ASN A 116 -16.89 -0.25 6.03
N THR A 117 -15.85 0.19 5.32
CA THR A 117 -15.91 0.47 3.88
C THR A 117 -16.09 -0.85 3.13
N ASN A 118 -17.10 -0.92 2.25
CA ASN A 118 -17.31 -2.07 1.36
C ASN A 118 -17.29 -1.71 -0.13
N LYS A 119 -17.20 -0.41 -0.44
CA LYS A 119 -17.06 0.10 -1.80
C LYS A 119 -16.18 1.34 -1.81
N VAL A 120 -15.30 1.43 -2.80
CA VAL A 120 -14.52 2.63 -3.11
C VAL A 120 -14.88 3.10 -4.51
N THR A 121 -15.18 4.38 -4.64
CA THR A 121 -15.47 5.03 -5.92
C THR A 121 -14.48 6.16 -6.14
N PHE A 122 -13.82 6.15 -7.29
CA PHE A 122 -12.89 7.17 -7.72
C PHE A 122 -13.51 8.03 -8.80
N ILE A 123 -13.37 9.35 -8.71
CA ILE A 123 -13.90 10.31 -9.68
C ILE A 123 -12.76 11.17 -10.20
N ASN A 124 -12.56 11.21 -11.52
CA ASN A 124 -11.56 12.03 -12.19
C ASN A 124 -12.19 12.74 -13.40
N GLY A 125 -12.43 14.05 -13.30
CA GLY A 125 -13.27 14.75 -14.28
C GLY A 125 -14.66 14.12 -14.34
N ASN A 126 -15.02 13.58 -15.51
CA ASN A 126 -16.30 12.90 -15.74
C ASN A 126 -16.18 11.37 -15.76
N THR A 127 -15.00 10.81 -15.47
CA THR A 127 -14.79 9.36 -15.43
C THR A 127 -14.88 8.84 -14.01
N ILE A 128 -15.40 7.63 -13.87
CA ILE A 128 -15.66 7.00 -12.57
C ILE A 128 -15.10 5.58 -12.59
N ASP A 129 -14.34 5.23 -11.56
CA ASP A 129 -13.94 3.85 -11.30
C ASP A 129 -14.55 3.38 -10.00
N LYS A 130 -14.89 2.09 -9.92
CA LYS A 130 -15.54 1.50 -8.75
C LYS A 130 -14.91 0.16 -8.40
N TYR A 131 -14.77 -0.06 -7.10
CA TYR A 131 -14.25 -1.29 -6.54
C TYR A 131 -15.12 -1.70 -5.36
N SER A 132 -15.45 -2.99 -5.29
CA SER A 132 -15.88 -3.61 -4.04
C SER A 132 -14.64 -3.85 -3.19
N ILE A 133 -14.75 -3.62 -1.88
CA ILE A 133 -13.68 -3.91 -0.93
C ILE A 133 -14.21 -4.81 0.19
N ASP A 134 -13.45 -5.83 0.55
CA ASP A 134 -13.69 -6.68 1.72
C ASP A 134 -12.54 -6.47 2.70
N ILE A 135 -12.85 -6.02 3.92
CA ILE A 135 -11.89 -5.73 4.97
C ILE A 135 -12.23 -6.63 6.16
N ASN A 136 -11.30 -7.52 6.53
CA ASN A 136 -11.42 -8.34 7.73
C ASN A 136 -10.17 -8.17 8.61
N GLN A 137 -9.96 -9.07 9.58
CA GLN A 137 -8.81 -9.00 10.48
C GLN A 137 -7.50 -9.47 9.84
N GLU A 138 -7.57 -10.30 8.81
CA GLU A 138 -6.39 -10.93 8.19
C GLU A 138 -5.95 -10.22 6.90
N LYS A 139 -6.90 -9.71 6.11
CA LYS A 139 -6.63 -9.16 4.78
C LYS A 139 -7.66 -8.17 4.30
N ILE A 140 -7.24 -7.39 3.31
CA ILE A 140 -8.07 -6.53 2.47
C ILE A 140 -8.08 -7.13 1.06
N SER A 141 -9.28 -7.26 0.47
CA SER A 141 -9.45 -7.72 -0.92
C SER A 141 -10.24 -6.69 -1.73
N LEU A 142 -9.78 -6.41 -2.95
CA LEU A 142 -10.39 -5.50 -3.90
C LEU A 142 -10.94 -6.28 -5.09
N THR A 143 -12.17 -6.00 -5.48
CA THR A 143 -12.77 -6.52 -6.71
C THR A 143 -13.20 -5.37 -7.59
N LEU A 144 -12.66 -5.33 -8.80
CA LEU A 144 -13.02 -4.31 -9.78
C LEU A 144 -14.50 -4.44 -10.18
N ILE A 145 -15.22 -3.31 -10.16
CA ILE A 145 -16.59 -3.19 -10.65
C ILE A 145 -16.61 -2.41 -11.97
N GLU A 146 -15.93 -1.26 -12.02
CA GLU A 146 -15.93 -0.35 -13.17
C GLU A 146 -14.53 0.28 -13.31
N LYS A 147 -13.93 0.24 -14.52
CA LYS A 147 -12.55 0.67 -14.78
C LYS A 147 -12.47 1.65 -15.93
N ASN A 148 -11.78 2.76 -15.71
CA ASN A 148 -11.43 3.76 -16.71
C ASN A 148 -10.00 4.29 -16.51
N PHE A 149 -9.63 4.72 -15.30
CA PHE A 149 -8.37 5.48 -15.09
C PHE A 149 -7.52 5.02 -13.90
N THR A 150 -8.04 4.11 -13.08
CA THR A 150 -7.33 3.57 -11.92
C THR A 150 -6.88 2.13 -12.12
N SER A 151 -5.81 1.73 -11.43
CA SER A 151 -5.41 0.32 -11.30
C SER A 151 -4.97 0.02 -9.88
N SER A 152 -5.47 -1.09 -9.31
CA SER A 152 -4.91 -1.57 -8.04
C SER A 152 -3.54 -2.19 -8.28
N LEU A 153 -2.54 -1.83 -7.48
CA LEU A 153 -1.23 -2.47 -7.49
C LEU A 153 -1.30 -3.90 -6.93
N TYR A 154 -2.18 -4.10 -5.96
CA TYR A 154 -2.43 -5.38 -5.30
C TYR A 154 -3.92 -5.53 -5.05
N ASP A 155 -4.54 -6.54 -5.64
CA ASP A 155 -5.94 -6.88 -5.39
C ASP A 155 -6.14 -7.46 -3.98
N LYS A 156 -5.09 -8.00 -3.36
CA LYS A 156 -5.09 -8.49 -1.97
C LYS A 156 -3.89 -7.95 -1.20
N THR A 157 -4.12 -7.52 0.04
CA THR A 157 -3.06 -7.10 0.98
C THR A 157 -3.36 -7.70 2.34
N PHE A 158 -2.38 -8.37 2.96
CA PHE A 158 -2.53 -8.85 4.33
C PHE A 158 -2.48 -7.68 5.30
N ARG A 159 -3.21 -7.81 6.40
CA ARG A 159 -3.12 -6.90 7.54
C ARG A 159 -1.97 -7.30 8.45
N ILE A 160 -1.41 -6.31 9.13
CA ILE A 160 -0.37 -6.49 10.15
C ILE A 160 -1.01 -7.24 11.32
N PRO A 161 -0.57 -8.49 11.61
CA PRO A 161 -1.16 -9.24 12.70
C PRO A 161 -0.82 -8.61 14.06
N GLU A 162 -1.75 -8.61 15.01
CA GLU A 162 -1.45 -8.14 16.38
C GLU A 162 -0.39 -9.02 17.05
N ASN A 163 0.44 -8.45 17.91
CA ASN A 163 1.53 -9.17 18.60
C ASN A 163 2.48 -9.90 17.64
N SER A 164 2.76 -9.32 16.47
CA SER A 164 3.80 -9.83 15.57
C SER A 164 4.97 -8.88 15.35
N PHE A 165 6.06 -9.43 14.83
CA PHE A 165 7.18 -8.67 14.29
C PHE A 165 7.81 -9.36 13.08
N ALA A 166 8.51 -8.59 12.27
CA ALA A 166 9.37 -9.07 11.19
C ALA A 166 10.85 -8.99 11.60
N TYR A 167 11.58 -10.07 11.38
CA TYR A 167 13.04 -10.14 11.40
C TYR A 167 13.57 -9.95 9.98
N VAL A 168 14.36 -8.90 9.78
CA VAL A 168 14.86 -8.47 8.48
C VAL A 168 16.38 -8.34 8.57
N CYS A 169 17.12 -8.98 7.66
CA CYS A 169 18.57 -9.02 7.71
C CYS A 169 19.23 -8.86 6.35
N GLY A 170 20.26 -8.02 6.31
CA GLY A 170 21.11 -7.81 5.15
C GLY A 170 22.57 -7.99 5.54
N THR A 171 23.34 -8.70 4.72
CA THR A 171 24.73 -9.04 5.02
C THR A 171 25.65 -8.73 3.84
N ASN A 172 26.94 -8.93 4.06
CA ASN A 172 27.91 -9.10 2.99
C ASN A 172 27.96 -10.56 2.54
N THR A 173 28.75 -10.82 1.50
CA THR A 173 29.01 -12.18 0.99
C THR A 173 29.83 -13.04 1.96
N ASN A 174 30.55 -12.43 2.91
CA ASN A 174 31.50 -13.13 3.78
C ASN A 174 30.97 -13.41 5.19
N ASN A 175 29.79 -12.91 5.53
CA ASN A 175 29.21 -12.97 6.87
C ASN A 175 27.70 -13.29 6.82
N THR A 176 27.30 -14.08 5.82
CA THR A 176 25.92 -14.55 5.65
C THR A 176 25.44 -15.42 6.82
N ASN A 177 26.36 -15.99 7.61
CA ASN A 177 26.02 -16.75 8.82
C ASN A 177 25.28 -15.90 9.86
N ILE A 178 25.49 -14.59 9.89
CA ILE A 178 24.82 -13.67 10.83
C ILE A 178 23.29 -13.81 10.73
N TYR A 179 22.76 -14.02 9.52
CA TYR A 179 21.34 -14.23 9.30
C TYR A 179 20.82 -15.48 10.05
N SER A 180 21.48 -16.62 9.86
CA SER A 180 21.08 -17.89 10.50
C SER A 180 21.37 -17.93 11.99
N ASP A 181 22.45 -17.27 12.42
CA ASP A 181 22.87 -17.24 13.82
C ASP A 181 21.85 -16.45 14.67
N PHE A 182 21.41 -15.27 14.22
CA PHE A 182 20.38 -14.51 14.92
C PHE A 182 18.99 -15.15 14.78
N PHE A 183 18.68 -15.74 13.63
CA PHE A 183 17.46 -16.54 13.45
C PHE A 183 17.34 -17.66 14.50
N THR A 184 18.44 -18.37 14.76
CA THR A 184 18.48 -19.44 15.78
C THR A 184 18.17 -18.91 17.19
N ILE A 185 18.53 -17.67 17.52
CA ILE A 185 18.20 -17.05 18.80
C ILE A 185 16.68 -16.85 18.92
N LEU A 186 16.04 -16.41 17.83
CA LEU A 186 14.59 -16.23 17.79
C LEU A 186 13.85 -17.57 17.91
N GLU A 187 14.27 -18.60 17.17
CA GLU A 187 13.67 -19.94 17.24
C GLU A 187 13.79 -20.62 18.61
N GLN A 188 14.83 -20.29 19.37
CA GLN A 188 15.04 -20.86 20.72
C GLN A 188 14.20 -20.19 21.80
N ASN A 189 13.61 -19.03 21.53
CA ASN A 189 12.75 -18.36 22.49
C ASN A 189 11.33 -18.98 22.43
N PRO A 190 10.85 -19.63 23.52
CA PRO A 190 9.55 -20.29 23.53
C PRO A 190 8.36 -19.32 23.44
N ASP A 191 8.58 -18.03 23.66
CA ASP A 191 7.56 -16.99 23.53
C ASP A 191 7.41 -16.46 22.11
N PHE A 192 8.22 -16.94 21.16
CA PHE A 192 8.11 -16.60 19.74
C PHE A 192 7.67 -17.78 18.89
N GLU A 193 6.66 -17.56 18.07
CA GLU A 193 6.14 -18.55 17.12
C GLU A 193 6.30 -18.01 15.69
N GLU A 194 7.12 -18.67 14.87
CA GLU A 194 7.26 -18.32 13.46
C GLU A 194 5.94 -18.60 12.72
N PHE A 195 5.56 -17.70 11.80
CA PHE A 195 4.42 -17.91 10.92
C PHE A 195 4.71 -17.44 9.49
N GLU A 196 3.91 -17.93 8.55
CA GLU A 196 3.89 -17.47 7.16
C GLU A 196 2.54 -16.84 6.83
N PHE A 197 2.52 -15.89 5.90
CA PHE A 197 1.26 -15.36 5.37
C PHE A 197 0.67 -16.36 4.37
N GLU A 198 -0.44 -16.99 4.73
CA GLU A 198 -1.07 -18.02 3.90
C GLU A 198 -1.92 -17.42 2.77
N GLY A 199 -1.66 -17.85 1.52
CA GLY A 199 -2.43 -17.49 0.34
C GLY A 199 -1.84 -16.31 -0.45
N GLU A 200 -2.68 -15.67 -1.25
CA GLU A 200 -2.28 -14.55 -2.10
C GLU A 200 -2.51 -13.21 -1.40
N GLY A 201 -1.50 -12.35 -1.44
CA GLY A 201 -1.60 -10.95 -1.01
C GLY A 201 -0.24 -10.32 -0.79
N ARG A 202 -0.20 -8.99 -0.83
CA ARG A 202 0.98 -8.22 -0.43
C ARG A 202 1.23 -8.39 1.07
N ILE A 203 2.45 -8.75 1.44
CA ILE A 203 2.89 -8.80 2.84
C ILE A 203 3.07 -7.36 3.36
N PRO A 204 2.55 -7.01 4.55
CA PRO A 204 2.59 -5.63 5.07
C PRO A 204 3.91 -5.29 5.77
N TYR A 205 4.78 -6.28 5.97
CA TYR A 205 6.16 -6.09 6.45
C TYR A 205 7.17 -6.02 5.30
N PRO A 206 8.38 -5.48 5.54
CA PRO A 206 9.48 -5.67 4.60
C PRO A 206 9.75 -7.15 4.37
N GLU A 207 9.81 -7.57 3.11
CA GLU A 207 10.12 -8.96 2.75
C GLU A 207 11.63 -9.23 2.73
N THR A 208 12.45 -8.18 2.66
CA THR A 208 13.91 -8.25 2.60
C THR A 208 14.52 -6.88 2.95
N THR A 209 15.82 -6.81 3.22
CA THR A 209 16.56 -5.54 3.20
C THR A 209 16.76 -5.01 1.78
N ASP A 210 17.11 -3.72 1.67
CA ASP A 210 17.63 -3.10 0.45
C ASP A 210 19.00 -2.46 0.73
N GLY A 211 19.84 -2.38 -0.30
CA GLY A 211 21.16 -1.74 -0.24
C GLY A 211 22.31 -2.60 0.28
N ASN A 212 22.09 -3.84 0.74
CA ASN A 212 23.16 -4.75 1.13
C ASN A 212 23.68 -5.59 -0.07
N ARG A 213 24.83 -6.24 0.10
CA ARG A 213 25.38 -7.14 -0.94
C ARG A 213 24.60 -8.46 -1.02
N VAL A 214 24.06 -8.91 0.10
CA VAL A 214 23.18 -10.08 0.21
C VAL A 214 21.99 -9.65 1.06
N ASN A 215 20.81 -9.60 0.47
CA ASN A 215 19.57 -9.34 1.20
C ASN A 215 18.88 -10.69 1.47
N HIS A 216 18.60 -11.00 2.74
CA HIS A 216 17.98 -12.26 3.13
C HIS A 216 16.46 -12.13 3.18
N PRO A 217 15.71 -13.22 2.91
CA PRO A 217 14.27 -13.22 3.12
C PRO A 217 13.96 -12.94 4.59
N SER A 218 12.91 -12.16 4.83
CA SER A 218 12.45 -11.85 6.17
C SER A 218 11.70 -13.02 6.79
N LYS A 219 11.72 -13.08 8.12
CA LYS A 219 10.94 -14.05 8.91
C LYS A 219 9.93 -13.32 9.77
N PHE A 220 8.77 -13.93 10.01
CA PHE A 220 7.67 -13.31 10.74
C PHE A 220 7.35 -14.14 11.97
N TYR A 221 7.15 -13.46 13.09
CA TYR A 221 6.92 -14.10 14.38
C TYR A 221 5.73 -13.47 15.08
N LYS A 222 4.97 -14.31 15.80
CA LYS A 222 4.06 -13.90 16.86
C LYS A 222 4.79 -13.97 18.19
N TYR A 223 4.40 -13.13 19.14
CA TYR A 223 4.87 -13.22 20.52
C TYR A 223 3.70 -13.35 21.51
N SER A 224 3.91 -14.17 22.55
CA SER A 224 2.97 -14.33 23.67
C SER A 224 3.24 -13.37 24.83
N ASP A 225 4.50 -12.93 25.00
CA ASP A 225 4.91 -12.02 26.06
C ASP A 225 5.54 -10.74 25.49
N PHE A 226 4.95 -9.60 25.84
CA PHE A 226 5.46 -8.29 25.42
C PHE A 226 6.78 -7.91 26.10
N ALA A 227 7.05 -8.41 27.31
CA ALA A 227 8.31 -8.18 27.99
C ALA A 227 9.46 -8.88 27.26
N GLU A 228 9.27 -10.14 26.86
CA GLU A 228 10.23 -10.90 26.04
C GLU A 228 10.43 -10.24 24.67
N PHE A 229 9.36 -9.77 24.02
CA PHE A 229 9.50 -8.99 22.79
C PHE A 229 10.34 -7.72 22.99
N ASN A 230 10.16 -6.99 24.10
CA ASN A 230 10.97 -5.79 24.35
C ASN A 230 12.44 -6.11 24.66
N ASP A 231 12.72 -7.25 25.32
CA ASP A 231 14.08 -7.69 25.61
C ASP A 231 14.88 -8.00 24.34
N LEU A 232 14.22 -8.28 23.20
CA LEU A 232 14.87 -8.43 21.89
C LEU A 232 15.75 -7.23 21.52
N GLY A 233 15.41 -6.01 21.96
CA GLY A 233 16.26 -4.85 21.74
C GLY A 233 17.65 -5.03 22.37
N SER A 234 17.69 -5.46 23.63
CA SER A 234 18.93 -5.74 24.35
C SER A 234 19.66 -6.96 23.78
N ILE A 235 18.94 -8.05 23.48
CA ILE A 235 19.50 -9.24 22.83
C ILE A 235 20.16 -8.89 21.49
N LEU A 236 19.51 -8.05 20.69
CA LEU A 236 20.03 -7.60 19.40
C LEU A 236 21.31 -6.78 19.57
N ASN A 237 21.35 -5.84 20.50
CA ASN A 237 22.53 -5.00 20.76
C ASN A 237 23.71 -5.84 21.29
N ASP A 238 23.42 -6.80 22.16
CA ASP A 238 24.42 -7.73 22.71
C ASP A 238 24.99 -8.67 21.65
N TYR A 239 24.17 -9.07 20.67
CA TYR A 239 24.60 -9.87 19.54
C TYR A 239 25.39 -9.03 18.54
N SER A 240 24.91 -7.83 18.19
CA SER A 240 25.54 -6.97 17.18
C SER A 240 26.93 -6.52 17.61
N SER A 241 27.09 -6.07 18.86
CA SER A 241 28.39 -5.64 19.41
C SER A 241 29.48 -6.73 19.39
N LYS A 242 29.09 -8.01 19.36
CA LYS A 242 30.01 -9.15 19.33
C LYS A 242 30.27 -9.68 17.92
N ASN A 243 29.31 -9.54 17.01
CA ASN A 243 29.30 -10.26 15.73
C ASN A 243 29.25 -9.35 14.49
N ILE A 244 28.90 -8.08 14.64
CA ILE A 244 28.77 -7.12 13.55
C ILE A 244 29.78 -6.00 13.75
N GLU A 245 30.77 -5.94 12.86
CA GLU A 245 31.72 -4.82 12.81
C GLU A 245 31.00 -3.52 12.41
N GLU A 246 31.36 -2.42 13.08
CA GLU A 246 30.85 -1.08 12.79
C GLU A 246 31.08 -0.72 11.32
N ASN A 247 30.09 -0.10 10.67
CA ASN A 247 30.14 0.30 9.25
C ASN A 247 30.42 -0.85 8.27
N SER A 248 30.24 -2.11 8.66
CA SER A 248 30.46 -3.26 7.78
C SER A 248 29.42 -3.41 6.67
N GLY A 249 28.28 -2.71 6.75
CA GLY A 249 27.16 -2.90 5.83
C GLY A 249 26.32 -4.15 6.12
N VAL A 250 26.47 -4.74 7.31
CA VAL A 250 25.55 -5.76 7.85
C VAL A 250 24.50 -5.07 8.71
N THR A 251 23.25 -5.45 8.52
CA THR A 251 22.11 -4.88 9.22
C THR A 251 21.17 -6.00 9.69
N ILE A 252 20.73 -5.90 10.94
CA ILE A 252 19.55 -6.63 11.45
C ILE A 252 18.55 -5.58 11.91
N SER A 253 17.30 -5.73 11.50
CA SER A 253 16.18 -4.88 11.89
C SER A 253 15.02 -5.75 12.36
N ILE A 254 14.37 -5.34 13.45
CA ILE A 254 13.12 -5.90 13.94
C ILE A 254 12.02 -4.84 13.78
N TYR A 255 10.93 -5.19 13.12
CA TYR A 255 9.78 -4.30 12.93
C TYR A 255 8.53 -4.92 13.56
N SER A 256 8.02 -4.32 14.63
CA SER A 256 6.80 -4.81 15.28
C SER A 256 5.52 -4.27 14.65
N TRP A 257 4.42 -4.94 14.96
CA TRP A 257 3.07 -4.55 14.58
C TRP A 257 2.63 -3.18 15.10
N ASN A 258 3.22 -2.70 16.21
CA ASN A 258 2.84 -1.44 16.87
C ASN A 258 3.94 -0.36 16.77
N ASN A 259 4.75 -0.41 15.71
CA ASN A 259 5.80 0.57 15.38
C ASN A 259 7.03 0.60 16.31
N ILE A 260 7.16 -0.32 17.27
CA ILE A 260 8.45 -0.55 17.96
C ILE A 260 9.44 -1.15 16.96
N LYS A 261 10.66 -0.61 16.93
CA LYS A 261 11.73 -1.04 16.03
C LYS A 261 13.03 -1.21 16.79
N PHE A 262 13.75 -2.29 16.48
CA PHE A 262 15.10 -2.52 16.97
C PHE A 262 16.06 -2.63 15.80
N TYR A 263 17.25 -2.07 15.95
CA TYR A 263 18.23 -1.96 14.88
C TYR A 263 19.62 -2.26 15.40
N SER A 264 20.38 -3.08 14.67
CA SER A 264 21.72 -3.52 15.08
C SER A 264 22.80 -2.42 15.10
N TRP A 265 22.47 -1.19 14.69
CA TRP A 265 23.41 -0.08 14.50
C TRP A 265 23.10 1.18 15.32
N ILE A 266 22.10 1.16 16.20
CA ILE A 266 21.82 2.33 17.06
C ILE A 266 22.85 2.45 18.19
N GLU A 267 23.30 1.32 18.74
CA GLU A 267 24.22 1.27 19.89
C GLU A 267 25.57 0.62 19.56
N ASN A 268 25.84 0.34 18.27
CA ASN A 268 27.07 -0.29 17.80
C ASN A 268 28.09 0.76 17.36
#